data_AF-A0A661QZZ6-F1
#
_entry.id   AF-A0A661QZZ6-F1
#
_cell.length_a   1.000
_cell.length_b   1.000
_cell.length_c   1.000
_cell.angle_alpha   90.00
_cell.angle_beta   90.00
_cell.angle_gamma   90.00
#
_symmetry.space_group_name_H-M   'P 1'
#
loop_
_entity.id
_entity.type
_entity.pdbx_description
1 polymer ?
#
loop_
_entity_poly.entity_id
_entity_poly.type
_entity_poly.pdbx_seq_one_letter_code
_entity_poly.pdbx_strand_id
1 'polypeptide(L)'
;MLTGVDISNITDLDDALEVIRKLLNFVEALRQENLELKRQNQELRDEINRLRGEQGKPKIKPNKKPPGQYSSEKERKKSKKRMKHSKKDYIKTHDTQICSVDKSILSNDARFKGYDRVVVQDIKLVRLWRI
;
A
#
# COMPACT_ATOMS: atom_id res chain seq x y z
N MET A 1 -17.44 44.37 4.51
CA MET A 1 -17.47 45.80 4.87
C MET A 1 -18.36 45.94 6.10
N LEU A 2 -17.88 46.53 7.19
CA LEU A 2 -18.59 46.69 8.48
C LEU A 2 -19.71 47.75 8.38
N THR A 3 -20.66 47.55 7.48
CA THR A 3 -21.76 48.48 7.26
C THR A 3 -22.87 48.16 8.25
N GLY A 4 -22.87 48.79 9.42
CA GLY A 4 -23.97 48.68 10.39
C GLY A 4 -23.59 48.70 11.87
N VAL A 5 -22.31 48.86 12.20
CA VAL A 5 -21.87 49.08 13.59
C VAL A 5 -21.34 50.50 13.68
N ASP A 6 -22.17 51.41 14.23
CA ASP A 6 -21.75 52.76 14.56
C ASP A 6 -21.36 52.81 16.04
N ILE A 7 -20.08 53.08 16.29
CA ILE A 7 -19.48 53.09 17.63
C ILE A 7 -19.49 54.54 18.18
N SER A 8 -19.77 55.53 17.33
CA SER A 8 -19.69 56.95 17.69
C SER A 8 -20.86 57.44 18.53
N ASN A 9 -21.94 56.65 18.67
CA ASN A 9 -23.18 57.02 19.38
C ASN A 9 -23.42 56.21 20.66
N ILE A 10 -22.39 55.61 21.27
CA ILE A 10 -22.55 54.89 22.55
C ILE A 10 -22.73 55.92 23.67
N THR A 11 -23.96 56.07 24.16
CA THR A 11 -24.29 57.03 25.22
C THR A 11 -24.60 56.37 26.55
N ASP A 12 -25.10 55.14 26.54
CA ASP A 12 -25.42 54.38 27.75
C ASP A 12 -24.90 52.93 27.70
N LEU A 13 -25.17 52.19 28.77
CA LEU A 13 -24.75 50.79 28.90
C LEU A 13 -25.51 49.86 27.94
N ASP A 14 -26.77 50.18 27.62
CA ASP A 14 -27.61 49.35 26.75
C ASP A 14 -27.17 49.46 25.28
N ASP A 15 -26.82 50.67 24.83
CA ASP A 15 -26.19 50.93 23.53
C ASP A 15 -24.89 50.13 23.38
N ALA A 16 -24.05 50.12 24.42
CA ALA A 16 -22.79 49.38 24.42
C ALA A 16 -23.02 47.87 24.29
N LEU A 17 -24.00 47.32 25.01
CA LEU A 17 -24.37 45.90 24.93
C LEU A 17 -24.91 45.53 23.55
N GLU A 18 -25.70 46.40 22.93
CA GLU A 18 -26.22 46.17 21.58
C GLU A 18 -25.10 46.12 20.53
N VAL A 19 -24.15 47.06 20.61
CA VAL A 19 -22.97 47.10 19.75
C VAL A 19 -22.11 45.84 19.92
N ILE A 20 -21.86 45.43 21.17
CA ILE A 20 -21.11 44.19 21.48
C ILE A 20 -21.81 42.96 20.88
N ARG A 21 -23.14 42.88 21.00
CA ARG A 21 -23.92 41.77 20.44
C ARG A 21 -23.83 41.72 18.92
N LYS A 22 -23.95 42.88 18.25
CA LYS A 22 -23.78 42.99 16.78
C LYS A 22 -22.39 42.57 16.34
N LEU A 23 -21.35 42.99 17.06
CA LEU A 23 -19.96 42.57 16.80
C LEU A 23 -19.77 41.06 16.97
N LEU A 24 -20.33 40.46 18.03
CA LEU A 24 -20.22 39.03 18.26
C LEU A 24 -20.89 38.22 17.14
N ASN A 25 -22.09 38.62 16.72
CA ASN A 25 -22.79 38.00 15.59
C ASN A 25 -21.96 38.07 14.30
N PHE A 26 -21.30 39.21 14.08
CA PHE A 26 -20.44 39.38 12.91
C PHE A 26 -19.18 38.51 12.97
N VAL A 27 -18.54 38.41 14.14
CA VAL A 27 -17.40 37.51 14.37
C VAL A 27 -17.83 36.05 14.15
N GLU A 28 -19.01 35.66 14.60
CA GLU A 28 -19.54 34.32 14.37
C GLU A 28 -19.77 34.04 12.88
N ALA A 29 -20.40 34.97 12.15
CA ALA A 29 -20.61 34.85 10.71
C ALA A 29 -19.28 34.75 9.95
N LEU A 30 -18.32 35.63 10.24
CA LEU A 30 -16.97 35.57 9.66
C LEU A 30 -16.26 34.27 9.98
N ARG A 31 -16.39 33.75 11.21
CA ARG A 31 -15.80 32.47 11.59
C ARG A 31 -16.42 31.32 10.79
N GLN A 32 -17.74 31.33 10.58
CA GLN A 32 -18.43 30.32 9.78
C GLN A 32 -17.97 30.36 8.32
N GLU A 33 -17.93 31.54 7.70
CA GLU A 33 -17.42 31.71 6.34
C GLU A 33 -15.96 31.26 6.21
N ASN A 34 -15.11 31.61 7.18
CA ASN A 34 -13.71 31.21 7.17
C ASN A 34 -13.52 29.69 7.29
N LEU A 35 -14.34 29.02 8.10
CA LEU A 35 -14.34 27.56 8.22
C LEU A 35 -14.75 26.90 6.90
N GLU A 36 -15.79 27.41 6.26
CA GLU A 36 -16.27 26.90 4.98
C GLU A 36 -15.25 27.11 3.86
N LEU A 37 -14.63 28.29 3.78
CA LEU A 37 -13.54 28.56 2.84
C LEU A 37 -12.33 27.63 3.06
N LYS A 38 -11.96 27.39 4.32
CA LYS A 38 -10.86 26.45 4.64
C LYS A 38 -11.20 25.01 4.23
N ARG A 39 -12.46 24.59 4.40
CA ARG A 39 -12.95 23.27 3.95
C ARG A 39 -12.84 23.14 2.44
N GLN A 40 -13.39 24.08 1.69
CA GLN A 40 -13.36 24.07 0.22
C GLN A 40 -11.91 24.12 -0.30
N ASN A 41 -11.05 24.93 0.31
CA ASN A 41 -9.64 24.99 -0.08
C ASN A 41 -8.92 23.64 0.14
N GLN A 42 -9.23 22.95 1.24
CA GLN A 42 -8.68 21.62 1.51
C GLN A 42 -9.16 20.58 0.50
N GLU A 43 -10.46 20.58 0.18
CA GLU A 43 -11.03 19.69 -0.85
C GLU A 43 -10.38 19.91 -2.22
N LEU A 44 -10.19 21.16 -2.63
CA LEU A 44 -9.50 21.50 -3.88
C LEU A 44 -8.04 21.07 -3.90
N ARG A 45 -7.32 21.20 -2.78
CA ARG A 45 -5.93 20.72 -2.67
C ARG A 45 -5.84 19.20 -2.78
N ASP A 46 -6.76 18.49 -2.13
CA ASP A 46 -6.81 17.03 -2.19
C ASP A 46 -7.17 16.55 -3.60
N GLU A 47 -8.06 17.27 -4.30
CA GLU A 47 -8.37 17.06 -5.71
C GLU A 47 -7.14 17.25 -6.61
N ILE A 48 -6.41 18.36 -6.45
CA ILE A 48 -5.16 18.62 -7.19
C ILE A 48 -4.13 17.51 -6.96
N ASN A 49 -3.96 17.08 -5.71
CA ASN A 49 -3.02 16.01 -5.38
C ASN A 49 -3.43 14.68 -6.03
N ARG A 50 -4.74 14.35 -6.01
CA ARG A 50 -5.27 13.17 -6.71
C ARG A 50 -4.96 13.22 -8.20
N LEU A 51 -5.21 14.35 -8.86
CA LEU A 51 -4.94 14.53 -10.29
C LEU A 51 -3.44 14.42 -10.61
N ARG A 52 -2.57 14.81 -9.67
CA ARG A 52 -1.11 14.66 -9.77
C ARG A 52 -0.60 13.24 -9.45
N GLY A 53 -1.48 12.34 -8.99
CA GLY A 53 -1.08 11.00 -8.51
C GLY A 53 -0.38 11.02 -7.15
N GLU A 54 -0.44 12.13 -6.42
CA GLU A 54 0.07 12.28 -5.06
C GLU A 54 -1.02 11.98 -4.03
N GLN A 55 -0.63 11.71 -2.78
CA GLN A 55 -1.61 11.53 -1.71
C GLN A 55 -2.07 12.89 -1.15
N GLY A 56 -3.38 13.04 -0.95
CA GLY A 56 -3.97 14.18 -0.24
C GLY A 56 -3.56 14.23 1.23
N LYS A 57 -4.08 15.23 1.97
CA LYS A 57 -3.76 15.39 3.39
C LYS A 57 -4.23 14.16 4.19
N PRO A 58 -3.37 13.54 5.01
CA PRO A 58 -3.74 12.35 5.77
C PRO A 58 -4.77 12.67 6.86
N LYS A 59 -5.79 11.82 6.99
CA LYS A 59 -6.80 11.91 8.05
C LYS A 59 -6.23 11.37 9.37
N ILE A 60 -5.73 12.27 10.21
CA ILE A 60 -5.22 11.93 11.55
C ILE A 60 -6.42 11.54 12.43
N LYS A 61 -6.44 10.29 12.89
CA LYS A 61 -7.44 9.81 13.85
C LYS A 61 -7.03 10.22 15.27
N PRO A 62 -8.00 10.49 16.17
CA PRO A 62 -7.69 10.76 17.57
C PRO A 62 -6.95 9.58 18.19
N ASN A 63 -6.08 9.88 19.16
CA ASN A 63 -5.25 8.87 19.82
C ASN A 63 -6.14 7.87 20.56
N LYS A 64 -6.11 6.59 20.15
CA LYS A 64 -6.83 5.54 20.85
C LYS A 64 -6.02 5.14 22.08
N LYS A 65 -6.69 4.84 23.19
CA LYS A 65 -6.02 4.21 24.33
C LYS A 65 -5.27 2.97 23.82
N PRO A 66 -3.99 2.78 24.19
CA PRO A 66 -3.23 1.64 23.74
C PRO A 66 -3.97 0.37 24.18
N PRO A 67 -4.23 -0.61 23.28
CA PRO A 67 -4.69 -1.92 23.74
C PRO A 67 -3.67 -2.48 24.73
N GLY A 68 -4.14 -2.98 25.88
CA GLY A 68 -3.27 -3.46 26.97
C GLY A 68 -2.39 -4.67 26.60
N GLN A 69 -2.61 -5.27 25.42
CA GLN A 69 -1.85 -6.41 24.92
C GLN A 69 -1.67 -6.26 23.40
N TYR A 70 -0.46 -5.90 22.97
CA TYR A 70 -0.06 -5.84 21.55
C TYR A 70 0.44 -7.17 21.00
N SER A 71 0.53 -8.19 21.86
CA SER A 71 1.14 -9.46 21.51
C SER A 71 0.24 -10.27 20.59
N SER A 72 0.61 -10.35 19.32
CA SER A 72 0.04 -11.27 18.32
C SER A 72 0.48 -12.72 18.53
N GLU A 73 1.15 -13.04 19.65
CA GLU A 73 1.69 -14.38 19.92
C GLU A 73 0.57 -15.43 20.00
N LYS A 74 -0.64 -15.03 20.42
CA LYS A 74 -1.84 -15.90 20.38
C LYS A 74 -2.28 -16.25 18.95
N GLU A 75 -2.00 -15.39 17.98
CA GLU A 75 -2.38 -15.57 16.57
C GLU A 75 -1.26 -16.22 15.73
N ARG A 76 -0.07 -16.38 16.32
CA ARG A 76 1.10 -16.94 15.64
C ARG A 76 0.90 -18.43 15.38
N LYS A 77 0.63 -18.78 14.12
CA LYS A 77 0.59 -20.18 13.69
C LYS A 77 1.98 -20.81 13.87
N LYS A 78 2.02 -21.94 14.59
CA LYS A 78 3.24 -22.77 14.69
C LYS A 78 3.65 -23.23 13.29
N SER A 79 4.94 -23.11 12.97
CA SER A 79 5.46 -23.59 11.70
C SER A 79 5.26 -25.10 11.60
N LYS A 80 4.65 -25.55 10.50
CA LYS A 80 4.60 -26.98 10.18
C LYS A 80 5.95 -27.39 9.58
N LYS A 81 6.47 -28.54 10.00
CA LYS A 81 7.69 -29.12 9.40
C LYS A 81 7.42 -29.39 7.93
N ARG A 82 8.15 -28.72 7.03
CA ARG A 82 8.04 -28.93 5.58
C ARG A 82 8.64 -30.28 5.24
N MET A 83 7.82 -31.19 4.71
CA MET A 83 8.34 -32.42 4.09
C MET A 83 8.78 -32.10 2.66
N LYS A 84 10.07 -32.29 2.37
CA LYS A 84 10.62 -32.11 1.02
C LYS A 84 10.50 -33.45 0.31
N HIS A 85 9.57 -33.53 -0.64
CA HIS A 85 9.53 -34.68 -1.55
C HIS A 85 10.62 -34.52 -2.63
N SER A 86 11.31 -35.61 -2.95
CA SER A 86 12.19 -35.71 -4.11
C SER A 86 11.36 -35.55 -5.38
N LYS A 87 11.59 -34.47 -6.14
CA LYS A 87 10.87 -34.22 -7.40
C LYS A 87 11.10 -35.32 -8.45
N LYS A 88 12.24 -36.02 -8.37
CA LYS A 88 12.68 -37.00 -9.37
C LYS A 88 11.91 -38.32 -9.29
N ASP A 89 11.34 -38.68 -8.15
CA ASP A 89 10.68 -39.98 -7.97
C ASP A 89 9.30 -40.06 -8.62
N TYR A 90 8.68 -38.90 -8.92
CA TYR A 90 7.34 -38.82 -9.49
C TYR A 90 7.32 -38.56 -11.01
N ILE A 91 8.48 -38.33 -11.63
CA ILE A 91 8.56 -38.04 -13.06
C ILE A 91 8.58 -39.37 -13.82
N LYS A 92 7.52 -39.63 -14.59
CA LYS A 92 7.48 -40.80 -15.48
C LYS A 92 8.50 -40.62 -16.61
N THR A 93 9.49 -41.50 -16.66
CA THR A 93 10.45 -41.56 -17.77
C THR A 93 9.78 -42.19 -18.99
N HIS A 94 9.75 -41.46 -20.11
CA HIS A 94 9.13 -41.92 -21.36
C HIS A 94 10.14 -42.66 -22.25
N ASP A 95 11.41 -42.27 -22.20
CA ASP A 95 12.50 -42.83 -22.99
C ASP A 95 13.79 -42.92 -22.15
N THR A 96 14.64 -43.91 -22.42
CA THR A 96 15.93 -44.12 -21.74
C THR A 96 16.98 -44.54 -22.75
N GLN A 97 18.03 -43.74 -22.87
CA GLN A 97 19.13 -43.98 -23.80
C GLN A 97 20.48 -43.99 -23.07
N ILE A 98 21.40 -44.83 -23.54
CA ILE A 98 22.79 -44.83 -23.08
C ILE A 98 23.56 -43.87 -23.97
N CYS A 99 24.00 -42.74 -23.41
CA CYS A 99 24.85 -41.78 -24.12
C CYS A 99 26.32 -42.16 -23.92
N SER A 100 26.97 -42.66 -24.96
CA SER A 100 28.42 -42.85 -24.98
C SER A 100 29.13 -41.52 -25.27
N VAL A 101 30.32 -41.36 -24.70
CA VAL A 101 31.21 -40.23 -24.98
C VAL A 101 32.27 -40.69 -25.98
N ASP A 102 32.56 -39.86 -26.98
CA ASP A 102 33.65 -40.14 -27.90
C ASP A 102 34.98 -40.19 -27.13
N LYS A 103 35.80 -41.20 -27.38
CA LYS A 103 37.09 -41.39 -26.71
C LYS A 103 38.16 -40.47 -27.27
N SER A 104 37.99 -39.97 -28.49
CA SER A 104 38.97 -39.09 -29.16
C SER A 104 39.11 -37.73 -28.47
N ILE A 105 38.05 -37.27 -27.80
CA ILE A 105 37.99 -35.99 -27.07
C ILE A 105 38.45 -36.10 -25.61
N LEU A 106 38.73 -37.31 -25.13
CA LEU A 106 39.13 -37.55 -23.74
C LEU A 106 40.65 -37.48 -23.60
N SER A 107 41.11 -37.04 -22.44
CA SER A 107 42.53 -37.08 -22.09
C SER A 107 43.06 -38.53 -22.05
N ASN A 108 44.36 -38.71 -22.31
CA ASN A 108 45.01 -40.04 -22.35
C ASN A 108 44.90 -40.83 -21.02
N ASP A 109 44.74 -40.14 -19.90
CA ASP A 109 44.60 -40.71 -18.56
C ASP A 109 43.14 -41.00 -18.16
N ALA A 110 42.16 -40.65 -19.01
CA ALA A 110 40.75 -40.88 -18.73
C ALA A 110 40.42 -42.37 -18.66
N ARG A 111 39.81 -42.79 -17.54
CA ARG A 111 39.38 -44.17 -17.31
C ARG A 111 37.86 -44.23 -17.13
N PHE A 112 37.25 -45.28 -17.64
CA PHE A 112 35.83 -45.52 -17.43
C PHE A 112 35.55 -45.85 -15.96
N LYS A 113 34.68 -45.06 -15.32
CA LYS A 113 34.32 -45.20 -13.90
C LYS A 113 32.95 -45.84 -13.68
N GLY A 114 32.06 -45.79 -14.67
CA GLY A 114 30.69 -46.29 -14.58
C GLY A 114 29.71 -45.37 -15.29
N TYR A 115 28.42 -45.62 -15.05
CA TYR A 115 27.32 -44.82 -15.59
C TYR A 115 26.74 -43.89 -14.52
N ASP A 116 26.39 -42.68 -14.93
CA ASP A 116 25.62 -41.75 -14.09
C ASP A 116 24.22 -41.55 -14.70
N ARG A 117 23.19 -41.54 -13.85
CA ARG A 117 21.79 -41.45 -14.29
C ARG A 117 21.36 -39.98 -14.28
N VAL A 118 21.23 -39.40 -15.47
CA VAL A 118 20.75 -38.02 -15.66
C VAL A 118 19.33 -38.06 -16.23
N VAL A 119 18.43 -37.26 -15.65
CA VAL A 119 17.06 -37.06 -16.16
C VAL A 119 17.02 -35.71 -16.86
N VAL A 120 16.72 -35.70 -18.16
CA VAL A 120 16.52 -34.50 -18.97
C VAL A 120 15.04 -34.36 -19.30
N GLN A 121 14.50 -33.14 -19.28
CA GLN A 121 13.11 -32.85 -19.60
C GLN A 121 13.05 -31.78 -20.68
N ASP A 122 12.57 -32.16 -21.87
CA ASP A 122 12.33 -31.21 -22.96
C ASP A 122 11.04 -30.43 -22.74
N ILE A 123 11.04 -29.18 -23.19
CA ILE A 123 9.89 -28.27 -23.10
C ILE A 123 9.38 -28.01 -24.52
N LYS A 124 8.10 -28.32 -24.78
CA LYS A 124 7.44 -27.99 -26.03
C LYS A 124 6.65 -26.69 -25.88
N LEU A 125 7.03 -25.64 -26.59
CA LEU A 125 6.27 -24.40 -26.67
C LEU A 125 5.28 -24.49 -27.82
N VAL A 126 3.98 -24.31 -27.53
CA VAL A 126 2.91 -24.34 -28.54
C VAL A 126 2.17 -23.01 -28.52
N ARG A 127 2.10 -22.32 -29.66
CA ARG A 127 1.34 -21.08 -29.82
C ARG A 127 -0.09 -21.43 -30.24
N LEU A 128 -1.04 -21.29 -29.32
CA LEU A 128 -2.46 -21.38 -29.63
C LEU A 128 -2.94 -20.07 -30.25
N TRP A 129 -3.28 -20.09 -31.54
CA TRP A 129 -4.09 -19.05 -32.15
C TRP A 129 -5.54 -19.30 -31.77
N ARG A 130 -6.14 -18.37 -31.01
CA ARG A 130 -7.60 -18.31 -30.83
C ARG A 130 -8.14 -17.31 -31.84
N ILE A 131 -8.98 -17.81 -32.75
CA ILE A 131 -9.99 -17.03 -33.50
C ILE A 131 -11.24 -16.97 -32.61
#